data_AF-A0A1C4ILP9-F1
#
_entry.id   AF-A0A1C4ILP9-F1
#
_cell.length_a   1.000
_cell.length_b   1.000
_cell.length_c   1.000
_cell.angle_alpha   90.00
_cell.angle_beta   90.00
_cell.angle_gamma   90.00
#
_symmetry.space_group_name_H-M   'P 1'
#
loop_
_entity.id
_entity.type
_entity.pdbx_description
1 polymer ?
#
loop_
_entity_poly.entity_id
_entity_poly.type
_entity_poly.pdbx_seq_one_letter_code
_entity_poly.pdbx_strand_id
1 'polypeptide(L)' 'MIQPGQTYRSVKPSDKGWRIRIVDVGPFSARAVEAANGRPLLNRIMLHSLHASPTTKNGTPRRTGYVLEDT' A
#
# COMPACT_ATOMS: atom_id res chain seq x y z
N MET A 1 -2.76 9.50 -7.97
CA MET A 1 -4.06 9.44 -7.26
C MET A 1 -4.29 8.01 -6.81
N ILE A 2 -4.73 7.79 -5.57
CA ILE A 2 -4.98 6.44 -5.03
C ILE A 2 -6.37 6.01 -5.51
N GLN A 3 -6.49 4.80 -6.05
CA GLN A 3 -7.71 4.30 -6.66
C GLN A 3 -7.91 2.81 -6.34
N PRO A 4 -9.17 2.32 -6.25
CA PRO A 4 -9.45 0.89 -6.21
C PRO A 4 -8.80 0.15 -7.39
N GLY A 5 -8.38 -1.09 -7.15
CA GLY A 5 -7.68 -1.93 -8.12
C GLY A 5 -6.15 -1.84 -8.04
N GLN A 6 -5.59 -0.75 -7.51
CA GLN A 6 -4.15 -0.59 -7.37
C GLN A 6 -3.56 -1.58 -6.36
N THR A 7 -2.44 -2.20 -6.74
CA THR A 7 -1.66 -3.08 -5.86
C THR A 7 -0.49 -2.33 -5.27
N TYR A 8 -0.29 -2.51 -3.97
CA TYR A 8 0.82 -1.93 -3.24
C TYR A 8 1.60 -3.01 -2.49
N ARG A 9 2.91 -2.80 -2.38
CA ARG A 9 3.84 -3.68 -1.67
C ARG A 9 4.36 -3.00 -0.41
N SER A 10 4.41 -3.73 0.71
CA SER A 10 5.00 -3.24 1.96
C SER A 10 6.49 -3.02 1.77
N VAL A 11 6.97 -1.84 2.17
CA VAL A 11 8.41 -1.51 2.21
C VAL A 11 9.02 -1.81 3.57
N LYS A 12 8.22 -2.27 4.54
CA LYS A 12 8.70 -2.62 5.86
C LYS A 12 9.45 -3.95 5.79
N PRO A 13 10.71 -4.04 6.26
CA PRO A 13 11.50 -5.28 6.16
C PRO A 13 10.84 -6.49 6.84
N SER A 14 10.09 -6.27 7.94
CA SER A 14 9.39 -7.32 8.68
C SER A 14 8.31 -8.02 7.85
N ASP A 15 7.72 -7.31 6.90
CA ASP A 15 6.54 -7.78 6.17
C ASP A 15 6.93 -8.60 4.94
N LYS A 16 8.24 -8.79 4.70
CA LYS A 16 8.80 -9.63 3.62
C LYS A 16 8.20 -9.34 2.23
N GLY A 17 7.84 -8.08 1.96
CA GLY A 17 7.24 -7.68 0.70
C GLY A 17 5.77 -8.08 0.55
N TRP A 18 5.03 -8.18 1.65
CA TRP A 18 3.57 -8.39 1.64
C TRP A 18 2.86 -7.42 0.70
N ARG A 19 1.86 -7.93 -0.04
CA ARG A 19 1.15 -7.18 -1.07
C ARG A 19 -0.32 -7.04 -0.72
N ILE A 20 -0.85 -5.86 -0.98
CA ILE A 20 -2.23 -5.50 -0.76
C ILE A 20 -2.83 -4.95 -2.06
N ARG A 21 -4.12 -5.13 -2.27
CA ARG A 21 -4.88 -4.48 -3.33
C ARG A 21 -5.93 -3.57 -2.71
N ILE A 22 -5.97 -2.31 -3.13
CA ILE A 22 -6.98 -1.37 -2.67
C ILE A 22 -8.33 -1.73 -3.30
N VAL A 23 -9.38 -1.78 -2.49
CA VAL A 23 -10.75 -2.10 -2.95
C VAL A 23 -11.73 -0.95 -2.78
N ASP A 24 -11.46 -0.04 -1.86
CA ASP A 24 -12.29 1.13 -1.59
C ASP A 24 -11.43 2.25 -0.97
N VAL A 25 -11.72 3.49 -1.32
CA VAL A 25 -10.95 4.68 -0.90
C VAL A 25 -11.89 5.66 -0.22
N GLY A 26 -11.70 5.83 1.08
CA GLY A 26 -12.37 6.86 1.86
C GLY A 26 -11.57 8.17 1.94
N PRO A 27 -12.03 9.14 2.74
CA PRO A 27 -11.42 10.49 2.80
C PRO A 27 -9.97 10.49 3.35
N PHE A 28 -9.66 9.61 4.32
CA PHE A 28 -8.34 9.56 4.98
C PHE A 28 -7.71 8.17 4.99
N SER A 29 -8.46 7.16 4.60
CA SER A 29 -8.01 5.77 4.63
C SER A 29 -8.63 4.96 3.49
N ALA A 30 -7.98 3.85 3.15
CA ALA A 30 -8.42 2.89 2.16
C ALA A 30 -8.69 1.53 2.79
N ARG A 31 -9.65 0.80 2.24
CA ARG A 31 -9.81 -0.63 2.49
C ARG A 31 -8.97 -1.40 1.49
N ALA A 32 -8.37 -2.48 1.96
CA ALA A 32 -7.53 -3.33 1.15
C ALA A 32 -7.80 -4.81 1.42
N VAL A 33 -7.46 -5.62 0.44
CA VAL A 33 -7.39 -7.08 0.54
C VAL A 33 -5.95 -7.52 0.34
N GLU A 34 -5.60 -8.69 0.87
CA GLU A 34 -4.33 -9.33 0.55
C GLU A 34 -4.30 -9.71 -0.94
N ALA A 35 -3.23 -9.33 -1.65
CA ALA A 35 -3.19 -9.47 -3.10
C ALA A 35 -3.12 -10.93 -3.56
N ALA A 36 -2.60 -11.84 -2.74
CA ALA A 36 -2.42 -13.25 -3.08
C ALA A 36 -3.71 -14.08 -3.01
N ASN A 37 -4.59 -13.80 -2.04
CA ASN A 37 -5.76 -14.64 -1.75
C ASN A 37 -7.07 -13.85 -1.62
N GLY A 38 -7.03 -12.52 -1.75
CA GLY A 38 -8.22 -11.66 -1.64
C GLY A 38 -8.76 -11.52 -0.22
N ARG A 39 -8.05 -11.99 0.82
CA ARG A 39 -8.52 -11.90 2.20
C ARG A 39 -8.65 -10.43 2.62
N PRO A 40 -9.81 -9.99 3.18
CA PRO A 40 -9.96 -8.63 3.64
C PRO A 40 -9.04 -8.34 4.83
N LEU A 41 -8.37 -7.20 4.77
CA LEU A 41 -7.65 -6.67 5.93
C LEU A 41 -8.66 -6.08 6.90
N LEU A 42 -8.55 -6.44 8.18
CA LEU A 42 -9.40 -5.91 9.25
C LEU A 42 -9.17 -4.41 9.46
N ASN A 43 -7.91 -3.98 9.31
CA ASN A 43 -7.51 -2.59 9.51
C ASN A 43 -7.55 -1.81 8.20
N ARG A 44 -8.09 -0.59 8.27
CA ARG A 44 -7.96 0.38 7.18
C ARG A 44 -6.53 0.90 7.11
N ILE A 45 -6.10 1.24 5.91
CA ILE A 45 -4.75 1.76 5.64
C ILE A 45 -4.85 3.26 5.44
N MET A 46 -4.08 4.03 6.19
CA MET A 46 -4.06 5.49 6.04
C MET A 46 -3.49 5.88 4.67
N LEU A 47 -4.12 6.86 4.00
CA LEU A 47 -3.70 7.26 2.65
C LEU A 47 -2.25 7.77 2.61
N HIS A 48 -1.78 8.41 3.70
CA HIS A 48 -0.40 8.87 3.80
C HIS A 48 0.62 7.72 3.89
N SER A 49 0.18 6.48 4.13
CA SER A 49 1.04 5.28 4.11
C SER A 49 1.08 4.62 2.75
N LEU A 50 0.29 5.09 1.77
CA LEU A 50 0.31 4.62 0.38
C LEU A 50 1.14 5.59 -0.45
N HIS A 51 2.20 5.08 -1.06
CA HIS A 51 3.20 5.88 -1.75
C HIS A 51 3.27 5.50 -3.22
N ALA A 52 3.39 6.51 -4.10
CA ALA A 52 3.56 6.28 -5.53
C ALA A 52 4.98 5.81 -5.91
N SER A 53 5.98 6.04 -5.05
CA SER A 53 7.39 5.74 -5.31
C SER A 53 8.05 5.11 -4.07
N PRO A 54 9.02 4.18 -4.27
CA PRO A 54 9.75 3.55 -3.18
C PRO A 54 10.71 4.50 -2.46
N THR A 55 10.99 5.67 -3.03
CA THR A 55 11.85 6.70 -2.45
C THR A 55 11.05 7.89 -1.93
N THR A 56 11.64 8.62 -0.98
CA THR A 56 11.17 9.93 -0.56
C THR A 56 11.54 10.99 -1.59
N LYS A 57 11.02 12.21 -1.42
CA LYS A 57 11.37 13.35 -2.29
C LYS A 57 12.88 13.65 -2.31
N ASN A 58 13.59 13.27 -1.25
CA ASN A 58 15.04 13.49 -1.12
C ASN A 58 15.87 12.28 -1.60
N GLY A 59 15.25 11.30 -2.28
CA GLY A 59 15.91 10.11 -2.80
C GLY A 59 16.18 9.00 -1.78
N THR A 60 15.81 9.19 -0.50
CA THR A 60 16.00 8.17 0.54
C THR A 60 15.00 7.02 0.38
N PRO A 61 15.40 5.74 0.52
CA PRO A 61 14.46 4.62 0.52
C PRO A 61 13.44 4.72 1.66
N ARG A 62 12.17 4.42 1.36
CA ARG A 62 11.12 4.33 2.37
C ARG A 62 11.28 3.04 3.18
N ARG A 63 11.08 3.16 4.50
CA ARG A 63 11.14 2.02 5.44
C ARG A 63 9.78 1.69 6.07
N THR A 64 8.76 2.49 5.75
CA THR A 64 7.40 2.38 6.29
C THR A 64 6.37 2.62 5.20
N GLY A 65 5.18 2.04 5.40
CA GLY A 65 4.07 2.14 4.46
C GLY A 65 4.17 1.13 3.33
N TYR A 66 3.48 1.45 2.24
CA TYR A 66 3.37 0.63 1.05
C TYR A 66 3.67 1.45 -0.20
N VAL A 67 4.32 0.85 -1.18
CA VAL A 67 4.65 1.46 -2.46
C VAL A 67 3.80 0.85 -3.57
N LEU A 68 3.34 1.69 -4.50
CA LEU A 68 2.64 1.26 -5.70
C LEU A 68 3.53 0.29 -6.48
N GLU A 69 3.00 -0.89 -6.77
CA GLU A 69 3.66 -1.89 -7.62
C GLU A 69 2.93 -1.81 -8.97
N ASP A 70 3.59 -1.25 -9.99
CA ASP A 70 3.08 -1.31 -11.35
C ASP A 70 3.10 -2.77 -11.79
N THR A 71 1.92 -3.28 -12.14
CA THR A 71 1.73 -4.58 -12.79
C THR A 71 2.06 -4.51 -14.27
#